data_AF-A0A8H5BRU9-F1
#
_entry.id   AF-A0A8H5BRU9-F1
#
_cell.length_a   1.000
_cell.length_b   1.000
_cell.length_c   1.000
_cell.angle_alpha   90.00
_cell.angle_beta   90.00
_cell.angle_gamma   90.00
#
_symmetry.space_group_name_H-M   'P 1'
#
loop_
_entity.id
_entity.type
_entity.pdbx_description
1 polymer ?
#
loop_
_entity_poly.entity_id
_entity_poly.type
_entity_poly.pdbx_seq_one_letter_code
_entity_poly.pdbx_strand_id
1 'polypeptide(L)'
;MGKRKKVSGLSGSDSAIALMSMRALLDKMRREKELLAQSGTAQASEGEQAEDEEVAEEFDHELFSHMEKIIDMMSNRIINSRDILFSSIDILELKNNIAGIVAQSMVLGEDSLWSASVLHQHLELLERIVPQTNIAVARLWINAFFYRVAAMLPAERPMVLSVEQPVPAVTLIWDGPVTVPGTIDWVVMTASPRTAEMLLDYPALDKDVQALFVTKAKSLNRGLALLSHVPQALAEMCMCARTAGKKVIRGALTNGHTWIFLIVKFGDKGISYSRTEPITMINVNAEIQKVTVSEYAVALISSILAHWTMHSHEDLRDDDHFVVKQWS
;
A
#
# COMPACT_ATOMS: atom_id res chain seq x y z
N MET A 1 -10.39 19.76 -42.10
CA MET A 1 -11.14 19.30 -40.91
C MET A 1 -10.61 17.94 -40.48
N GLY A 2 -9.76 17.88 -39.47
CA GLY A 2 -9.19 16.62 -38.96
C GLY A 2 -10.16 15.93 -38.00
N LYS A 3 -10.53 14.67 -38.27
CA LYS A 3 -11.33 13.84 -37.37
C LYS A 3 -10.53 13.62 -36.07
N ARG A 4 -10.97 14.22 -34.97
CA ARG A 4 -10.47 13.91 -33.62
C ARG A 4 -10.82 12.45 -33.31
N LYS A 5 -9.80 11.59 -33.17
CA LYS A 5 -9.97 10.23 -32.62
C LYS A 5 -10.50 10.37 -31.20
N LYS A 6 -11.66 9.80 -30.92
CA LYS A 6 -12.19 9.66 -29.55
C LYS A 6 -11.27 8.68 -28.81
N VAL A 7 -10.49 9.19 -27.87
CA VAL A 7 -9.77 8.36 -26.90
C VAL A 7 -10.77 8.06 -25.78
N SER A 8 -11.52 6.97 -25.92
CA SER A 8 -12.25 6.38 -24.81
C SER A 8 -11.38 5.28 -24.23
N GLY A 9 -10.72 5.58 -23.11
CA GLY A 9 -9.92 4.60 -22.38
C GLY A 9 -10.11 4.85 -20.89
N LEU A 10 -10.52 3.79 -20.18
CA LEU A 10 -10.48 3.69 -18.72
C LEU A 10 -9.16 4.30 -18.21
N SER A 11 -9.23 5.11 -17.15
CA SER A 11 -8.00 5.65 -16.56
C SER A 11 -7.08 4.51 -16.11
N GLY A 12 -5.79 4.77 -15.94
CA GLY A 12 -4.84 3.76 -15.43
C GLY A 12 -5.31 3.18 -14.09
N SER A 13 -5.92 4.01 -13.24
CA SER A 13 -6.56 3.57 -11.99
C SER A 13 -7.80 2.71 -12.22
N ASP A 14 -8.64 3.02 -13.22
CA ASP A 14 -9.82 2.21 -13.52
C ASP A 14 -9.43 0.84 -14.10
N SER A 15 -8.32 0.77 -14.83
CA SER A 15 -7.75 -0.48 -15.33
C SER A 15 -7.21 -1.36 -14.19
N ALA A 16 -6.54 -0.76 -13.20
CA ALA A 16 -6.11 -1.47 -12.00
C ALA A 16 -7.30 -1.97 -11.17
N ILE A 17 -8.35 -1.15 -11.00
CA ILE A 17 -9.59 -1.53 -10.30
C ILE A 17 -10.32 -2.66 -11.04
N ALA A 18 -10.38 -2.59 -12.38
CA ALA A 18 -10.96 -3.65 -13.21
C ALA A 18 -10.19 -4.96 -13.06
N LEU A 19 -8.85 -4.90 -13.05
CA LEU A 19 -7.98 -6.07 -12.84
C LEU A 19 -8.26 -6.74 -11.49
N MET A 20 -8.36 -5.94 -10.43
CA MET A 20 -8.65 -6.43 -9.09
C MET A 20 -10.04 -7.05 -8.99
N SER A 21 -11.04 -6.42 -9.61
CA SER A 21 -12.40 -6.95 -9.69
C SER A 21 -12.45 -8.29 -10.42
N MET A 22 -11.68 -8.44 -11.51
CA MET A 22 -11.57 -9.71 -12.24
C MET A 22 -10.90 -10.81 -11.43
N ARG A 23 -9.83 -10.49 -10.68
CA ARG A 23 -9.19 -11.45 -9.77
C ARG A 23 -10.14 -11.93 -8.67
N ALA A 24 -10.85 -11.00 -8.02
CA ALA A 24 -11.79 -11.33 -6.97
C ALA A 24 -12.96 -12.20 -7.47
N LEU A 25 -13.44 -11.94 -8.69
CA LEU A 25 -14.46 -12.77 -9.34
C LEU A 25 -13.92 -14.18 -9.61
N LEU A 26 -12.69 -14.30 -10.12
CA LEU A 26 -12.06 -15.59 -10.41
C LEU A 26 -11.87 -16.44 -9.14
N ASP A 27 -11.41 -15.82 -8.05
CA ASP A 27 -11.26 -16.48 -6.75
C ASP A 27 -12.60 -16.90 -6.14
N LYS A 28 -13.68 -16.14 -6.41
CA LYS A 28 -15.02 -16.52 -5.99
C LYS A 28 -15.51 -17.74 -6.77
N MET A 29 -15.38 -17.71 -8.10
CA MET A 29 -15.81 -18.80 -8.96
C MET A 29 -15.05 -20.11 -8.67
N ARG A 30 -13.74 -20.05 -8.39
CA ARG A 30 -12.95 -21.22 -7.97
C ARG A 30 -13.49 -21.85 -6.70
N ARG A 31 -13.81 -21.03 -5.69
CA ARG A 31 -14.38 -21.51 -4.42
C ARG A 31 -15.77 -22.13 -4.59
N GLU A 32 -16.62 -21.54 -5.43
CA GLU A 32 -17.94 -22.11 -5.74
C GLU A 32 -17.79 -23.48 -6.43
N LYS A 33 -16.83 -23.63 -7.36
CA LYS A 33 -16.54 -24.91 -8.02
C LYS A 33 -16.02 -25.97 -7.03
N GLU A 34 -15.12 -25.60 -6.12
CA GLU A 34 -14.63 -26.50 -5.06
C GLU A 34 -15.74 -26.96 -4.12
N LEU A 35 -16.67 -26.08 -3.76
CA LEU A 35 -17.83 -26.42 -2.91
C LEU A 35 -18.80 -27.37 -3.63
N LEU A 36 -19.06 -27.14 -4.93
CA LEU A 36 -19.91 -28.01 -5.73
C LEU A 36 -19.31 -29.42 -5.84
N ALA A 37 -18.01 -29.54 -6.10
CA ALA A 37 -17.30 -30.81 -6.15
C ALA A 37 -17.36 -31.60 -4.82
N GLN A 38 -17.37 -30.90 -3.69
CA GLN A 38 -17.53 -31.52 -2.36
C GLN A 38 -18.98 -31.93 -2.05
N SER A 39 -19.97 -31.28 -2.66
CA SER A 39 -21.40 -31.57 -2.43
C SER A 39 -21.96 -32.68 -3.33
N GLY A 40 -21.41 -32.85 -4.54
CA GLY A 40 -21.87 -33.85 -5.52
C GLY A 40 -21.49 -35.30 -5.21
N THR A 41 -20.58 -35.54 -4.26
CA THR A 41 -20.10 -36.90 -3.92
C THR A 41 -21.08 -37.71 -3.05
N ALA A 42 -22.25 -37.17 -2.69
CA ALA A 42 -23.17 -37.79 -1.73
C ALA A 42 -24.47 -38.41 -2.31
N GLN A 43 -24.80 -38.22 -3.60
CA GLN A 43 -26.02 -38.80 -4.19
C GLN A 43 -25.83 -39.18 -5.67
N ALA A 44 -25.14 -40.30 -5.94
CA ALA A 44 -25.15 -40.91 -7.26
C ALA A 44 -26.44 -41.76 -7.44
N SER A 45 -27.44 -41.16 -8.09
CA SER A 45 -28.60 -41.84 -8.67
C SER A 45 -28.31 -42.04 -10.16
N GLU A 46 -28.07 -43.28 -10.57
CA GLU A 46 -27.74 -43.66 -11.96
C GLU A 46 -28.94 -43.39 -12.90
N GLY A 47 -28.73 -42.54 -13.92
CA GLY A 47 -29.60 -42.49 -15.10
C GLY A 47 -29.69 -41.13 -15.79
N GLU A 48 -29.06 -41.00 -16.97
CA GLU A 48 -29.38 -40.03 -18.04
C GLU A 48 -28.97 -38.55 -17.91
N GLN A 49 -27.94 -38.18 -17.13
CA GLN A 49 -27.44 -36.78 -17.10
C GLN A 49 -25.97 -36.57 -17.50
N ALA A 50 -25.28 -37.60 -18.01
CA ALA A 50 -23.84 -37.53 -18.23
C ALA A 50 -23.40 -36.57 -19.36
N GLU A 51 -24.22 -36.35 -20.39
CA GLU A 51 -23.81 -35.52 -21.56
C GLU A 51 -23.94 -34.01 -21.29
N ASP A 52 -24.89 -33.56 -20.46
CA ASP A 52 -25.07 -32.14 -20.14
C ASP A 52 -24.04 -31.63 -19.11
N GLU A 53 -23.50 -32.53 -18.28
CA GLU A 53 -22.52 -32.20 -17.23
C GLU A 53 -21.11 -32.00 -17.81
N GLU A 54 -20.73 -32.79 -18.83
CA GLU A 54 -19.43 -32.70 -19.51
C GLU A 54 -19.28 -31.37 -20.29
N VAL A 55 -20.34 -30.91 -20.95
CA VAL A 55 -20.35 -29.64 -21.71
C VAL A 55 -20.28 -28.42 -20.78
N ALA A 56 -20.88 -28.51 -19.58
CA ALA A 56 -20.81 -27.44 -18.59
C ALA A 56 -19.40 -27.31 -17.97
N GLU A 57 -18.72 -28.43 -17.70
CA GLU A 57 -17.35 -28.42 -17.16
C GLU A 57 -16.33 -27.85 -18.16
N GLU A 58 -16.48 -28.16 -19.45
CA GLU A 58 -15.62 -27.65 -20.52
C GLU A 58 -15.78 -26.13 -20.69
N PHE A 59 -17.03 -25.63 -20.68
CA PHE A 59 -17.32 -24.20 -20.78
C PHE A 59 -16.75 -23.41 -19.59
N ASP A 60 -16.89 -23.94 -18.37
CA ASP A 60 -16.31 -23.32 -17.18
C ASP A 60 -14.78 -23.27 -17.28
N HIS A 61 -14.13 -24.38 -17.64
CA HIS A 61 -12.68 -24.43 -17.77
C HIS A 61 -12.15 -23.43 -18.82
N GLU A 62 -12.83 -23.28 -19.95
CA GLU A 62 -12.46 -22.30 -20.98
C GLU A 62 -12.65 -20.85 -20.50
N LEU A 63 -13.73 -20.56 -19.77
CA LEU A 63 -14.00 -19.24 -19.19
C LEU A 63 -12.94 -18.85 -18.14
N PHE A 64 -12.57 -19.78 -17.24
CA PHE A 64 -11.50 -19.58 -16.27
C PHE A 64 -10.16 -19.31 -16.96
N SER A 65 -9.80 -20.11 -17.97
CA SER A 65 -8.57 -19.93 -18.73
C SER A 65 -8.52 -18.55 -19.43
N HIS A 66 -9.63 -18.09 -19.98
CA HIS A 66 -9.72 -16.77 -20.62
C HIS A 66 -9.59 -15.62 -19.61
N MET A 67 -10.25 -15.72 -18.46
CA MET A 67 -10.13 -14.70 -17.41
C MET A 67 -8.73 -14.65 -16.82
N GLU A 68 -8.08 -15.79 -16.61
CA GLU A 68 -6.67 -15.86 -16.18
C GLU A 68 -5.75 -15.20 -17.21
N LYS A 69 -5.94 -15.50 -18.51
CA LYS A 69 -5.20 -14.83 -19.59
C LYS A 69 -5.44 -13.32 -19.62
N ILE A 70 -6.66 -12.85 -19.38
CA ILE A 70 -6.98 -11.41 -19.35
C ILE A 70 -6.32 -10.75 -18.12
N ILE A 71 -6.40 -11.37 -16.95
CA ILE A 71 -5.75 -10.89 -15.73
C ILE A 71 -4.24 -10.87 -15.93
N ASP A 72 -3.66 -11.93 -16.47
CA ASP A 72 -2.23 -12.03 -16.72
C ASP A 72 -1.81 -10.97 -17.75
N MET A 73 -2.52 -10.84 -18.87
CA MET A 73 -2.31 -9.77 -19.85
C MET A 73 -2.42 -8.37 -19.24
N MET A 74 -3.37 -8.12 -18.33
CA MET A 74 -3.52 -6.82 -17.70
C MET A 74 -2.50 -6.57 -16.58
N SER A 75 -2.07 -7.62 -15.88
CA SER A 75 -1.06 -7.55 -14.81
C SER A 75 0.30 -7.31 -15.43
N ASN A 76 0.58 -8.08 -16.48
CA ASN A 76 1.69 -7.90 -17.37
C ASN A 76 1.60 -6.57 -18.11
N ARG A 77 0.43 -6.00 -18.41
CA ARG A 77 0.36 -4.63 -18.93
C ARG A 77 0.79 -3.61 -17.89
N ILE A 78 0.26 -3.65 -16.66
CA ILE A 78 0.61 -2.67 -15.62
C ILE A 78 2.10 -2.78 -15.20
N ILE A 79 2.65 -4.00 -15.20
CA ILE A 79 4.04 -4.27 -14.80
C ILE A 79 5.02 -4.18 -15.99
N ASN A 80 4.63 -4.54 -17.22
CA ASN A 80 5.48 -4.44 -18.42
C ASN A 80 5.52 -3.05 -19.03
N SER A 81 5.23 -2.01 -18.26
CA SER A 81 6.01 -0.77 -18.34
C SER A 81 7.46 -1.19 -18.38
N ARG A 82 8.06 -1.22 -19.58
CA ARG A 82 9.40 -1.82 -19.82
C ARG A 82 10.52 -1.20 -18.98
N ASP A 83 10.19 -0.22 -18.12
CA ASP A 83 11.11 0.57 -17.32
C ASP A 83 11.13 0.21 -15.83
N ILE A 84 10.28 -0.70 -15.32
CA ILE A 84 10.27 -1.08 -13.88
C ILE A 84 10.18 -2.61 -13.74
N LEU A 85 11.29 -3.29 -14.01
CA LEU A 85 11.48 -4.69 -13.61
C LEU A 85 12.10 -4.74 -12.21
N PHE A 86 11.42 -5.42 -11.29
CA PHE A 86 11.96 -5.68 -9.95
C PHE A 86 12.85 -6.92 -9.99
N SER A 87 14.12 -6.73 -9.66
CA SER A 87 15.17 -7.74 -9.69
C SER A 87 15.15 -8.68 -8.47
N SER A 88 14.63 -8.23 -7.33
CA SER A 88 14.47 -9.03 -6.11
C SER A 88 13.32 -8.51 -5.24
N ILE A 89 12.81 -9.41 -4.38
CA ILE A 89 11.81 -9.13 -3.36
C ILE A 89 12.36 -9.67 -2.04
N ASP A 90 12.66 -8.77 -1.10
CA ASP A 90 13.10 -9.16 0.23
C ASP A 90 12.01 -8.90 1.29
N ILE A 91 12.06 -9.64 2.39
CA ILE A 91 11.16 -9.43 3.53
C ILE A 91 11.91 -8.70 4.64
N LEU A 92 11.28 -7.67 5.18
CA LEU A 92 11.74 -6.89 6.33
C LEU A 92 11.18 -7.51 7.60
N GLU A 93 12.07 -7.95 8.49
CA GLU A 93 11.72 -8.48 9.80
C GLU A 93 12.04 -7.48 10.90
N LEU A 94 11.16 -7.36 11.88
CA LEU A 94 11.40 -6.52 13.06
C LEU A 94 12.58 -7.07 13.86
N LYS A 95 13.44 -6.17 14.35
CA LYS A 95 14.53 -6.55 15.25
C LYS A 95 13.99 -7.03 16.61
N ASN A 96 14.76 -7.88 17.29
CA ASN A 96 14.39 -8.44 18.60
C ASN A 96 14.25 -7.39 19.72
N ASN A 97 14.89 -6.23 19.59
CA ASN A 97 14.87 -5.15 20.59
C ASN A 97 13.70 -4.16 20.41
N ILE A 98 12.68 -4.53 19.63
CA ILE A 98 11.60 -3.63 19.25
C ILE A 98 10.81 -3.07 20.45
N ALA A 99 10.67 -3.83 21.53
CA ALA A 99 9.95 -3.39 22.73
C ALA A 99 10.56 -2.14 23.36
N GLY A 100 11.90 -2.05 23.40
CA GLY A 100 12.59 -0.86 23.91
C GLY A 100 12.38 0.37 23.03
N ILE A 101 12.37 0.17 21.71
CA ILE A 101 12.12 1.24 20.73
C ILE A 101 10.68 1.75 20.84
N VAL A 102 9.71 0.85 20.99
CA VAL A 102 8.29 1.21 21.19
C VAL A 102 8.09 1.98 22.49
N ALA A 103 8.72 1.55 23.59
CA ALA A 103 8.64 2.27 24.86
C ALA A 103 9.22 3.70 24.74
N GLN A 104 10.35 3.86 24.04
CA GLN A 104 10.93 5.19 23.81
C GLN A 104 10.03 6.07 22.94
N SER A 105 9.38 5.50 21.91
CA SER A 105 8.50 6.27 21.02
C SER A 105 7.25 6.80 21.72
N MET A 106 6.81 6.16 22.80
CA MET A 106 5.69 6.62 23.62
C MET A 106 6.01 7.93 24.36
N VAL A 107 7.26 8.11 24.80
CA VAL A 107 7.72 9.29 25.55
C VAL A 107 8.02 10.48 24.62
N LEU A 108 8.37 10.23 23.35
CA LEU A 108 8.64 11.32 22.40
C LEU A 108 7.38 12.19 22.19
N GLY A 109 7.51 13.51 22.34
CA GLY A 109 6.37 14.41 22.20
C GLY A 109 5.24 14.14 23.20
N GLU A 110 5.54 13.63 24.39
CA GLU A 110 4.56 13.42 25.46
C GLU A 110 3.86 14.72 25.88
N ASP A 111 4.59 15.84 25.87
CA ASP A 111 4.07 17.18 26.17
C ASP A 111 3.31 17.85 25.00
N SER A 112 3.25 17.20 23.84
CA SER A 112 2.54 17.71 22.66
C SER A 112 1.08 17.30 22.65
N LEU A 113 0.23 18.07 21.93
CA LEU A 113 -1.18 17.73 21.74
C LEU A 113 -1.39 16.31 21.21
N TRP A 114 -0.53 15.87 20.29
CA TRP A 114 -0.55 14.52 19.74
C TRP A 114 0.44 13.61 20.48
N SER A 115 0.24 13.44 21.78
CA SER A 115 0.96 12.44 22.58
C SER A 115 0.54 11.01 22.18
N ALA A 116 1.28 9.98 22.63
CA ALA A 116 0.93 8.58 22.34
C ALA A 116 -0.46 8.20 22.91
N SER A 117 -0.78 8.66 24.13
CA SER A 117 -2.07 8.42 24.76
C SER A 117 -3.21 9.12 24.01
N VAL A 118 -3.01 10.38 23.59
CA VAL A 118 -4.03 11.12 22.83
C VAL A 118 -4.28 10.47 21.47
N LEU A 119 -3.22 10.05 20.77
CA LEU A 119 -3.39 9.31 19.51
C LEU A 119 -4.21 8.04 19.73
N HIS A 120 -3.86 7.21 20.72
CA HIS A 120 -4.57 5.96 20.99
C HIS A 120 -6.05 6.20 21.29
N GLN A 121 -6.37 7.13 22.20
CA GLN A 121 -7.75 7.51 22.51
C GLN A 121 -8.51 8.06 21.30
N HIS A 122 -7.84 8.84 20.45
CA HIS A 122 -8.43 9.36 19.21
C HIS A 122 -8.77 8.22 18.24
N LEU A 123 -7.87 7.26 18.04
CA LEU A 123 -8.12 6.10 17.18
C LEU A 123 -9.25 5.23 17.74
N GLU A 124 -9.32 5.04 19.07
CA GLU A 124 -10.46 4.35 19.69
C GLU A 124 -11.79 5.07 19.46
N LEU A 125 -11.79 6.39 19.52
CA LEU A 125 -12.97 7.20 19.21
C LEU A 125 -13.38 6.98 17.75
N LEU A 126 -12.42 7.06 16.81
CA LEU A 126 -12.68 6.84 15.39
C LEU A 126 -13.27 5.45 15.12
N GLU A 127 -12.73 4.40 15.75
CA GLU A 127 -13.28 3.04 15.64
C GLU A 127 -14.74 2.92 16.10
N ARG A 128 -15.18 3.76 17.03
CA ARG A 128 -16.55 3.72 17.57
C ARG A 128 -17.54 4.53 16.73
N ILE A 129 -17.12 5.67 16.19
CA ILE A 129 -18.06 6.65 15.61
C ILE A 129 -18.04 6.67 14.08
N VAL A 130 -17.00 6.12 13.45
CA VAL A 130 -16.79 6.31 12.03
C VAL A 130 -17.11 5.03 11.23
N PRO A 131 -18.07 5.08 10.30
CA PRO A 131 -18.38 3.94 9.44
C PRO A 131 -17.20 3.56 8.55
N GLN A 132 -16.91 2.26 8.46
CA GLN A 132 -15.81 1.74 7.64
C GLN A 132 -16.25 1.37 6.21
N THR A 133 -17.30 2.00 5.71
CA THR A 133 -17.91 1.70 4.41
C THR A 133 -17.28 2.48 3.25
N ASN A 134 -16.37 3.42 3.54
CA ASN A 134 -15.83 4.33 2.53
C ASN A 134 -14.30 4.51 2.69
N ILE A 135 -13.57 4.37 1.57
CA ILE A 135 -12.12 4.51 1.45
C ILE A 135 -11.63 5.94 1.81
N ALA A 136 -12.49 6.95 1.64
CA ALA A 136 -12.17 8.33 2.04
C ALA A 136 -11.94 8.44 3.56
N VAL A 137 -12.58 7.56 4.33
CA VAL A 137 -12.59 7.61 5.79
C VAL A 137 -11.25 7.17 6.38
N ALA A 138 -10.53 6.25 5.73
CA ALA A 138 -9.19 5.81 6.12
C ALA A 138 -8.24 7.00 6.38
N ARG A 139 -8.46 8.14 5.70
CA ARG A 139 -7.69 9.38 5.88
C ARG A 139 -7.72 9.89 7.32
N LEU A 140 -8.79 9.68 8.08
CA LEU A 140 -8.89 10.14 9.46
C LEU A 140 -7.85 9.46 10.35
N TRP A 141 -7.74 8.14 10.27
CA TRP A 141 -6.72 7.39 11.01
C TRP A 141 -5.31 7.71 10.52
N ILE A 142 -5.10 7.77 9.20
CA ILE A 142 -3.79 8.04 8.59
C ILE A 142 -3.27 9.43 8.98
N ASN A 143 -4.11 10.46 8.91
CA ASN A 143 -3.74 11.81 9.31
C ASN A 143 -3.40 11.89 10.81
N ALA A 144 -4.13 11.16 11.67
CA ALA A 144 -3.82 11.11 13.10
C ALA A 144 -2.40 10.59 13.37
N PHE A 145 -1.96 9.55 12.63
CA PHE A 145 -0.57 9.10 12.70
C PHE A 145 0.41 10.20 12.27
N PHE A 146 0.14 10.93 11.20
CA PHE A 146 1.06 12.01 10.78
C PHE A 146 1.10 13.17 11.76
N TYR A 147 -0.01 13.51 12.41
CA TYR A 147 0.01 14.51 13.48
C TYR A 147 0.84 14.06 14.68
N ARG A 148 0.76 12.77 15.03
CA ARG A 148 1.65 12.16 16.03
C ARG A 148 3.11 12.21 15.59
N VAL A 149 3.41 11.84 14.35
CA VAL A 149 4.77 11.89 13.81
C VAL A 149 5.32 13.32 13.87
N ALA A 150 4.54 14.33 13.49
CA ALA A 150 4.95 15.73 13.60
C ALA A 150 5.33 16.12 15.05
N ALA A 151 4.60 15.61 16.04
CA ALA A 151 4.89 15.84 17.46
C ALA A 151 6.12 15.08 17.98
N MET A 152 6.56 14.02 17.30
CA MET A 152 7.75 13.22 17.66
C MET A 152 9.04 13.74 17.02
N LEU A 153 8.93 14.59 15.99
CA LEU A 153 10.08 15.08 15.25
C LEU A 153 10.72 16.30 15.94
N PRO A 154 12.05 16.47 15.80
CA PRO A 154 12.76 17.59 16.41
C PRO A 154 12.39 18.93 15.73
N ALA A 155 12.40 20.02 16.50
CA ALA A 155 12.00 21.34 16.04
C ALA A 155 12.90 21.90 14.92
N GLU A 156 14.15 21.41 14.81
CA GLU A 156 15.11 21.79 13.78
C GLU A 156 14.81 21.14 12.42
N ARG A 157 13.93 20.14 12.39
CA ARG A 157 13.51 19.45 11.17
C ARG A 157 12.00 19.27 11.14
N PRO A 158 11.23 20.38 11.08
CA PRO A 158 9.79 20.31 11.06
C PRO A 158 9.28 19.51 9.86
N MET A 159 8.12 18.89 10.08
CA MET A 159 7.42 18.09 9.10
C MET A 159 6.44 18.95 8.28
N VAL A 160 6.40 18.72 6.97
CA VAL A 160 5.36 19.24 6.07
C VAL A 160 4.61 18.06 5.47
N LEU A 161 3.28 18.06 5.63
CA LEU A 161 2.42 17.03 5.09
C LEU A 161 1.75 17.54 3.80
N SER A 162 2.12 16.96 2.65
CA SER A 162 1.39 17.18 1.40
C SER A 162 0.43 16.03 1.14
N VAL A 163 -0.84 16.36 0.88
CA VAL A 163 -1.92 15.39 0.65
C VAL A 163 -2.30 15.43 -0.83
N GLU A 164 -2.49 14.26 -1.44
CA GLU A 164 -2.77 14.12 -2.87
C GLU A 164 -1.72 14.79 -3.76
N GLN A 165 -0.44 14.60 -3.42
CA GLN A 165 0.68 15.18 -4.16
C GLN A 165 0.66 14.65 -5.61
N PRO A 166 0.59 15.55 -6.62
CA PRO A 166 0.71 15.14 -8.00
C PRO A 166 2.14 14.64 -8.25
N VAL A 167 2.23 13.50 -8.93
CA VAL A 167 3.50 12.94 -9.39
C VAL A 167 3.64 13.26 -10.87
N PRO A 168 4.84 13.66 -11.35
CA PRO A 168 5.07 13.85 -12.77
C PRO A 168 4.60 12.63 -13.57
N ALA A 169 3.84 12.89 -14.62
CA ALA A 169 3.26 11.83 -15.41
C ALA A 169 4.36 11.04 -16.13
N VAL A 170 4.24 9.71 -16.12
CA VAL A 170 5.21 8.83 -16.77
C VAL A 170 4.72 8.46 -18.14
N THR A 171 5.57 8.66 -19.14
CA THR A 171 5.34 8.16 -20.50
C THR A 171 5.74 6.70 -20.59
N LEU A 172 4.74 5.83 -20.66
CA LEU A 172 4.88 4.41 -20.92
C LEU A 172 4.99 4.17 -22.42
N ILE A 173 5.96 3.36 -22.85
CA ILE A 173 6.15 3.00 -24.26
C ILE A 173 5.77 1.53 -24.43
N TRP A 174 4.52 1.28 -24.81
CA TRP A 174 3.96 -0.07 -25.01
C TRP A 174 3.58 -0.34 -26.46
N ASP A 175 2.89 0.61 -27.09
CA ASP A 175 2.51 0.63 -28.51
C ASP A 175 2.31 2.10 -28.96
N GLY A 176 3.28 2.93 -28.57
CA GLY A 176 3.20 4.39 -28.61
C GLY A 176 3.30 5.02 -27.22
N PRO A 177 3.62 6.32 -27.14
CA PRO A 177 3.79 7.01 -25.86
C PRO A 177 2.43 7.24 -25.19
N VAL A 178 2.20 6.63 -24.04
CA VAL A 178 1.04 6.88 -23.18
C VAL A 178 1.52 7.52 -21.89
N THR A 179 1.16 8.78 -21.66
CA THR A 179 1.50 9.49 -20.43
C THR A 179 0.43 9.25 -19.37
N VAL A 180 0.78 8.56 -18.30
CA VAL A 180 -0.13 8.27 -17.17
C VAL A 180 0.18 9.22 -16.02
N PRO A 181 -0.75 10.11 -15.62
CA PRO A 181 -0.59 10.90 -14.42
C PRO A 181 -0.73 10.02 -13.17
N GLY A 182 0.08 10.29 -12.16
CA GLY A 182 0.03 9.63 -10.85
C GLY A 182 -0.22 10.64 -9.74
N THR A 183 -0.78 10.18 -8.64
CA THR A 183 -0.90 10.94 -7.39
C THR A 183 -0.48 10.05 -6.25
N ILE A 184 0.32 10.56 -5.32
CA ILE A 184 0.57 9.89 -4.05
C ILE A 184 -0.37 10.49 -3.01
N ASP A 185 -1.04 9.64 -2.24
CA ASP A 185 -2.03 10.11 -1.26
C ASP A 185 -1.38 10.99 -0.17
N TRP A 186 -0.18 10.65 0.30
CA TRP A 186 0.60 11.52 1.21
C TRP A 186 2.09 11.50 0.92
N VAL A 187 2.68 12.69 0.97
CA VAL A 187 4.13 12.89 1.01
C VAL A 187 4.46 13.62 2.31
N VAL A 188 5.22 12.94 3.16
CA VAL A 188 5.66 13.49 4.45
C VAL A 188 7.09 13.97 4.30
N MET A 189 7.27 15.29 4.30
CA MET A 189 8.56 15.92 4.08
C MET A 189 9.16 16.40 5.40
N THR A 190 10.47 16.23 5.58
CA THR A 190 11.22 16.95 6.62
C THR A 190 12.33 17.78 5.99
N ALA A 191 12.49 18.99 6.50
CA ALA A 191 13.48 19.94 6.01
C ALA A 191 13.86 20.93 7.11
N SER A 192 14.82 21.83 6.84
CA SER A 192 15.09 22.96 7.74
C SER A 192 13.84 23.85 7.91
N PRO A 193 13.69 24.61 9.00
CA PRO A 193 12.49 25.42 9.24
C PRO A 193 12.15 26.35 8.08
N ARG A 194 13.15 27.06 7.52
CA ARG A 194 12.97 27.94 6.36
C ARG A 194 12.49 27.19 5.12
N THR A 195 13.04 26.00 4.86
CA THR A 195 12.62 25.18 3.72
C THR A 195 11.21 24.64 3.94
N ALA A 196 10.86 24.23 5.17
CA ALA A 196 9.53 23.76 5.51
C ALA A 196 8.47 24.85 5.30
N GLU A 197 8.76 26.11 5.67
CA GLU A 197 7.88 27.25 5.38
C GLU A 197 7.65 27.39 3.87
N MET A 198 8.69 27.29 3.05
CA MET A 198 8.54 27.35 1.58
C MET A 198 7.72 26.18 1.02
N LEU A 199 7.87 24.99 1.59
CA LEU A 199 7.13 23.80 1.18
C LEU A 199 5.63 23.87 1.49
N LEU A 200 5.20 24.70 2.44
CA LEU A 200 3.78 24.94 2.69
C LEU A 200 3.10 25.65 1.53
N ASP A 201 3.81 26.58 0.88
CA ASP A 201 3.30 27.31 -0.29
C ASP A 201 3.51 26.52 -1.60
N TYR A 202 4.63 25.79 -1.70
CA TYR A 202 5.01 25.06 -2.90
C TYR A 202 5.63 23.70 -2.53
N PRO A 203 4.82 22.62 -2.39
CA PRO A 203 5.29 21.31 -1.96
C PRO A 203 6.02 20.57 -3.09
N ALA A 204 7.21 21.06 -3.44
CA ALA A 204 8.05 20.46 -4.46
C ALA A 204 8.98 19.40 -3.87
N LEU A 205 9.07 18.26 -4.56
CA LEU A 205 10.05 17.22 -4.27
C LEU A 205 11.41 17.65 -4.82
N ASP A 206 12.25 18.22 -3.96
CA ASP A 206 13.64 18.54 -4.26
C ASP A 206 14.60 17.49 -3.67
N LYS A 207 15.82 17.44 -4.19
CA LYS A 207 16.93 16.57 -3.77
C LYS A 207 17.33 16.80 -2.32
N ASP A 208 17.11 17.98 -1.76
CA ASP A 208 17.52 18.30 -0.39
C ASP A 208 16.46 17.93 0.66
N VAL A 209 15.26 17.54 0.24
CA VAL A 209 14.15 17.17 1.13
C VAL A 209 14.21 15.67 1.43
N GLN A 210 13.96 15.31 2.69
CA GLN A 210 13.65 13.91 3.06
C GLN A 210 12.15 13.71 2.95
N ALA A 211 11.72 12.70 2.19
CA ALA A 211 10.32 12.50 1.86
C ALA A 211 9.93 11.04 2.03
N LEU A 212 8.99 10.78 2.94
CA LEU A 212 8.33 9.49 3.08
C LEU A 212 7.06 9.47 2.24
N PHE A 213 6.92 8.44 1.41
CA PHE A 213 5.78 8.29 0.49
C PHE A 213 4.76 7.31 1.05
N VAL A 214 3.51 7.73 1.18
CA VAL A 214 2.45 6.85 1.70
C VAL A 214 1.29 6.77 0.71
N THR A 215 1.01 5.55 0.25
CA THR A 215 -0.08 5.23 -0.68
C THR A 215 -1.26 4.63 0.09
N LYS A 216 -2.46 5.11 -0.22
CA LYS A 216 -3.70 4.54 0.31
C LYS A 216 -4.17 3.38 -0.55
N ALA A 217 -4.47 2.26 0.08
CA ALA A 217 -5.17 1.18 -0.58
C ALA A 217 -6.64 1.54 -0.85
N LYS A 218 -7.13 1.18 -2.03
CA LYS A 218 -8.51 1.43 -2.47
C LYS A 218 -9.47 0.28 -2.15
N SER A 219 -9.18 -0.51 -1.12
CA SER A 219 -10.01 -1.67 -0.76
C SER A 219 -10.67 -1.52 0.60
N LEU A 220 -11.94 -1.95 0.65
CA LEU A 220 -12.75 -2.03 1.87
C LEU A 220 -12.51 -3.33 2.66
N ASN A 221 -11.81 -4.32 2.08
CA ASN A 221 -11.61 -5.62 2.72
C ASN A 221 -10.35 -5.64 3.61
N ARG A 222 -10.52 -5.93 4.91
CA ARG A 222 -9.55 -5.74 6.01
C ARG A 222 -8.30 -6.66 6.03
N GLY A 223 -7.71 -7.07 4.92
CA GLY A 223 -6.41 -7.77 5.01
C GLY A 223 -5.83 -8.30 3.70
N LEU A 224 -6.52 -9.25 3.06
CA LEU A 224 -6.05 -9.87 1.81
C LEU A 224 -5.93 -8.88 0.64
N ALA A 225 -6.68 -7.78 0.71
CA ALA A 225 -6.63 -6.77 -0.34
C ALA A 225 -5.46 -5.79 -0.20
N LEU A 226 -4.74 -5.73 0.93
CA LEU A 226 -3.67 -4.74 1.05
C LEU A 226 -2.45 -5.13 0.21
N LEU A 227 -2.04 -6.41 0.26
CA LEU A 227 -0.89 -6.91 -0.50
C LEU A 227 -1.06 -6.76 -2.02
N SER A 228 -2.28 -6.86 -2.53
CA SER A 228 -2.55 -6.69 -3.96
C SER A 228 -2.37 -5.25 -4.45
N HIS A 229 -2.27 -4.27 -3.55
CA HIS A 229 -1.93 -2.88 -3.86
C HIS A 229 -0.42 -2.56 -3.81
N VAL A 230 0.43 -3.51 -3.39
CA VAL A 230 1.90 -3.30 -3.35
C VAL A 230 2.48 -2.88 -4.71
N PRO A 231 2.12 -3.52 -5.85
CA PRO A 231 2.65 -3.10 -7.15
C PRO A 231 2.32 -1.64 -7.51
N GLN A 232 1.11 -1.17 -7.16
CA GLN A 232 0.71 0.22 -7.39
C GLN A 232 1.54 1.18 -6.53
N ALA A 233 1.66 0.89 -5.23
CA ALA A 233 2.46 1.70 -4.31
C ALA A 233 3.92 1.78 -4.76
N LEU A 234 4.52 0.65 -5.18
CA LEU A 234 5.88 0.62 -5.70
C LEU A 234 6.05 1.44 -6.98
N ALA A 235 5.09 1.38 -7.90
CA ALA A 235 5.13 2.20 -9.12
C ALA A 235 5.11 3.70 -8.78
N GLU A 236 4.18 4.13 -7.91
CA GLU A 236 4.08 5.51 -7.44
C GLU A 236 5.34 6.00 -6.74
N MET A 237 5.86 5.18 -5.82
CA MET A 237 7.14 5.39 -5.15
C MET A 237 8.27 5.55 -6.16
N CYS A 238 8.38 4.66 -7.16
CA CYS A 238 9.45 4.72 -8.16
C CYS A 238 9.43 6.04 -8.95
N MET A 239 8.25 6.53 -9.30
CA MET A 239 8.09 7.80 -10.00
C MET A 239 8.57 8.98 -9.14
N CYS A 240 8.26 8.96 -7.84
CA CYS A 240 8.72 9.99 -6.92
C CYS A 240 10.22 9.93 -6.66
N ALA A 241 10.80 8.74 -6.52
CA ALA A 241 12.25 8.56 -6.41
C ALA A 241 12.99 9.18 -7.61
N ARG A 242 12.52 8.89 -8.82
CA ARG A 242 13.09 9.46 -10.06
C ARG A 242 12.98 10.98 -10.08
N THR A 243 11.82 11.52 -9.70
CA THR A 243 11.57 12.96 -9.62
C THR A 243 12.51 13.64 -8.62
N ALA A 244 12.65 13.07 -7.43
CA ALA A 244 13.52 13.57 -6.36
C ALA A 244 15.01 13.23 -6.58
N GLY A 245 15.36 12.47 -7.62
CA GLY A 245 16.73 12.02 -7.90
C GLY A 245 17.33 11.12 -6.81
N LYS A 246 16.51 10.28 -6.16
CA LYS A 246 16.90 9.43 -5.02
C LYS A 246 17.13 7.99 -5.46
N LYS A 247 18.21 7.37 -4.95
CA LYS A 247 18.54 5.96 -5.20
C LYS A 247 17.86 4.99 -4.24
N VAL A 248 17.50 5.46 -3.05
CA VAL A 248 16.74 4.71 -2.06
C VAL A 248 15.59 5.59 -1.66
N ILE A 249 14.39 5.00 -1.58
CA ILE A 249 13.24 5.66 -0.98
C ILE A 249 12.51 4.68 -0.07
N ARG A 250 11.93 5.22 1.00
CA ARG A 250 11.09 4.51 1.94
C ARG A 250 9.65 4.99 1.82
N GLY A 251 8.72 4.12 2.17
CA GLY A 251 7.32 4.44 2.10
C GLY A 251 6.44 3.44 2.83
N ALA A 252 5.14 3.67 2.75
CA ALA A 252 4.16 2.76 3.30
C ALA A 252 2.93 2.63 2.40
N LEU A 253 2.32 1.46 2.46
CA LEU A 253 1.01 1.17 1.90
C LEU A 253 0.05 0.88 3.05
N THR A 254 -1.08 1.58 3.10
CA THR A 254 -2.02 1.47 4.22
C THR A 254 -3.48 1.62 3.81
N ASN A 255 -4.38 0.99 4.57
CA ASN A 255 -5.82 1.27 4.54
C ASN A 255 -6.30 2.02 5.80
N GLY A 256 -5.37 2.53 6.61
CA GLY A 256 -5.61 3.16 7.91
C GLY A 256 -5.45 2.21 9.08
N HIS A 257 -5.88 0.95 8.95
CA HIS A 257 -5.82 -0.07 10.02
C HIS A 257 -4.61 -0.98 9.93
N THR A 258 -4.15 -1.25 8.72
CA THR A 258 -3.06 -2.16 8.43
C THR A 258 -2.04 -1.45 7.57
N TRP A 259 -0.77 -1.60 7.92
CA TRP A 259 0.35 -0.92 7.29
C TRP A 259 1.36 -1.94 6.75
N ILE A 260 1.84 -1.73 5.53
CA ILE A 260 2.98 -2.43 4.95
C ILE A 260 4.05 -1.38 4.66
N PHE A 261 5.23 -1.56 5.23
CA PHE A 261 6.35 -0.65 5.01
C PHE A 261 7.20 -1.16 3.85
N LEU A 262 7.63 -0.24 2.98
CA LEU A 262 8.29 -0.52 1.70
C LEU A 262 9.61 0.23 1.59
N ILE A 263 10.64 -0.44 1.09
CA ILE A 263 11.92 0.19 0.69
C ILE A 263 12.14 -0.13 -0.78
N VAL A 264 12.38 0.89 -1.60
CA VAL A 264 12.74 0.73 -3.01
C VAL A 264 14.16 1.19 -3.22
N LYS A 265 14.96 0.38 -3.90
CA LYS A 265 16.36 0.66 -4.24
C LYS A 265 16.57 0.63 -5.74
N PHE A 266 17.30 1.62 -6.24
CA PHE A 266 17.71 1.75 -7.64
C PHE A 266 19.19 1.43 -7.74
N GLY A 267 19.52 0.34 -8.43
CA GLY A 267 20.90 -0.08 -8.69
C GLY A 267 21.18 -0.27 -10.17
N ASP A 268 22.44 -0.60 -10.49
CA ASP A 268 22.88 -0.79 -11.88
C ASP A 268 22.20 -2.00 -12.55
N LYS A 269 21.76 -2.97 -11.75
CA LYS A 269 21.07 -4.20 -12.21
C LYS A 269 19.55 -4.04 -12.28
N GLY A 270 19.02 -2.84 -12.06
CA GLY A 270 17.58 -2.57 -12.04
C GLY A 270 17.09 -2.11 -10.67
N ILE A 271 15.79 -2.27 -10.45
CA ILE A 271 15.12 -1.83 -9.23
C ILE A 271 14.92 -3.06 -8.34
N SER A 272 15.10 -2.93 -7.03
CA SER A 272 14.71 -3.96 -6.06
C SER A 272 13.83 -3.34 -4.99
N TYR A 273 13.07 -4.18 -4.29
CA TYR A 273 12.32 -3.70 -3.13
C TYR A 273 12.28 -4.71 -2.00
N SER A 274 12.09 -4.17 -0.80
CA SER A 274 11.87 -4.94 0.42
C SER A 274 10.54 -4.50 1.05
N ARG A 275 9.83 -5.42 1.69
CA ARG A 275 8.57 -5.10 2.39
C ARG A 275 8.44 -5.80 3.73
N THR A 276 7.69 -5.21 4.65
CA THR A 276 7.27 -5.91 5.87
C THR A 276 6.10 -6.85 5.59
N GLU A 277 5.86 -7.75 6.55
CA GLU A 277 4.52 -8.30 6.72
C GLU A 277 3.53 -7.22 7.19
N PRO A 278 2.22 -7.38 6.94
CA PRO A 278 1.23 -6.39 7.35
C PRO A 278 1.16 -6.21 8.88
N ILE A 279 1.31 -4.97 9.35
CA ILE A 279 1.17 -4.61 10.76
C ILE A 279 -0.24 -4.05 10.97
N THR A 280 -1.08 -4.77 11.71
CA THR A 280 -2.47 -4.39 11.97
C THR A 280 -2.63 -3.80 13.35
N MET A 281 -3.22 -2.60 13.45
CA MET A 281 -3.44 -1.93 14.72
C MET A 281 -4.75 -2.34 15.41
N ILE A 282 -5.60 -3.09 14.73
CA ILE A 282 -6.88 -3.54 15.24
C ILE A 282 -6.79 -4.97 15.77
N ASN A 283 -7.18 -5.16 17.02
CA ASN A 283 -7.35 -6.46 17.63
C ASN A 283 -8.84 -6.82 17.66
N VAL A 284 -9.18 -8.00 17.14
CA VAL A 284 -10.53 -8.55 17.21
C VAL A 284 -10.54 -9.66 18.26
N ASN A 285 -11.25 -9.43 19.36
CA ASN A 285 -11.54 -10.52 20.29
C ASN A 285 -12.70 -11.34 19.72
N ALA A 286 -12.42 -12.57 19.30
CA ALA A 286 -13.38 -13.45 18.66
C ALA A 286 -14.55 -13.86 19.58
N GLU A 287 -14.31 -13.99 20.88
CA GLU A 287 -15.31 -14.47 21.85
C GLU A 287 -16.43 -13.45 22.07
N ILE A 288 -16.06 -12.16 22.15
CA ILE A 288 -16.99 -11.06 22.44
C ILE A 288 -17.25 -10.16 21.22
N GLN A 289 -16.68 -10.51 20.07
CA GLN A 289 -16.70 -9.71 18.83
C GLN A 289 -16.31 -8.24 19.03
N LYS A 290 -15.50 -7.96 20.06
CA LYS A 290 -15.09 -6.61 20.40
C LYS A 290 -13.84 -6.25 19.60
N VAL A 291 -13.94 -5.15 18.88
CA VAL A 291 -12.84 -4.52 18.16
C VAL A 291 -12.15 -3.54 19.11
N THR A 292 -10.83 -3.64 19.22
CA THR A 292 -10.01 -2.75 20.06
C THR A 292 -8.79 -2.25 19.30
N VAL A 293 -8.30 -1.06 19.64
CA VAL A 293 -7.09 -0.50 19.06
C VAL A 293 -5.90 -0.94 19.92
N SER A 294 -4.93 -1.61 19.31
CA SER A 294 -3.70 -2.06 19.93
C SER A 294 -2.76 -0.89 20.19
N GLU A 295 -2.60 -0.50 21.46
CA GLU A 295 -1.67 0.57 21.85
C GLU A 295 -0.23 0.29 21.40
N TYR A 296 0.23 -0.96 21.55
CA TYR A 296 1.55 -1.39 21.10
C TYR A 296 1.73 -1.21 19.59
N ALA A 297 0.76 -1.65 18.78
CA ALA A 297 0.86 -1.53 17.32
C ALA A 297 0.81 -0.06 16.86
N VAL A 298 -0.02 0.77 17.51
CA VAL A 298 -0.08 2.21 17.24
C VAL A 298 1.26 2.88 17.54
N ALA A 299 1.88 2.58 18.69
CA ALA A 299 3.18 3.12 19.06
C ALA A 299 4.31 2.62 18.14
N LEU A 300 4.25 1.36 17.71
CA LEU A 300 5.17 0.78 16.73
C LEU A 300 5.07 1.47 15.37
N ILE A 301 3.86 1.58 14.81
CA ILE A 301 3.63 2.25 13.52
C ILE A 301 4.11 3.70 13.58
N SER A 302 3.76 4.44 14.65
CA SER A 302 4.20 5.83 14.84
C SER A 302 5.72 5.95 14.91
N SER A 303 6.39 5.01 15.60
CA SER A 303 7.84 4.96 15.70
C SER A 303 8.51 4.74 14.35
N ILE A 304 8.02 3.78 13.57
CA ILE A 304 8.55 3.49 12.23
C ILE A 304 8.34 4.69 11.32
N LEU A 305 7.14 5.28 11.29
CA LEU A 305 6.85 6.46 10.47
C LEU A 305 7.78 7.63 10.83
N ALA A 306 7.93 7.95 12.12
CA ALA A 306 8.80 9.04 12.55
C ALA A 306 10.28 8.82 12.16
N HIS A 307 10.80 7.61 12.38
CA HIS A 307 12.17 7.28 11.99
C HIS A 307 12.34 7.32 10.47
N TRP A 308 11.43 6.68 9.72
CA TRP A 308 11.52 6.62 8.27
C TRP A 308 11.27 7.96 7.60
N THR A 309 10.53 8.89 8.20
CA THR A 309 10.40 10.27 7.73
C THR A 309 11.72 11.05 7.81
N MET A 310 12.61 10.70 8.75
CA MET A 310 13.93 11.33 8.91
C MET A 310 15.01 10.68 8.05
N HIS A 311 14.84 9.40 7.74
CA HIS A 311 15.80 8.58 7.00
C HIS A 311 15.23 8.07 5.68
N SER A 312 14.30 8.81 5.07
CA SER A 312 13.47 8.30 3.97
C SER A 312 14.26 7.92 2.73
N HIS A 313 15.48 8.45 2.59
CA HIS A 313 16.34 8.22 1.44
C HIS A 313 17.64 7.48 1.78
N GLU A 314 17.71 6.89 2.97
CA GLU A 314 18.86 6.13 3.45
C GLU A 314 18.59 4.63 3.34
N ASP A 315 19.65 3.85 3.10
CA ASP A 315 19.59 2.40 3.26
C ASP A 315 19.28 2.04 4.74
N LEU A 316 18.90 0.79 5.00
CA LEU A 316 18.73 0.28 6.36
C LEU A 316 20.04 0.42 7.13
N ARG A 317 19.90 0.87 8.37
CA ARG A 317 20.99 1.11 9.30
C ARG A 317 20.86 0.22 10.53
N ASP A 318 21.91 0.22 11.36
CA ASP A 318 21.92 -0.53 12.61
C ASP A 318 20.88 -0.01 13.63
N ASP A 319 20.52 1.28 13.54
CA ASP A 319 19.49 1.94 14.35
C ASP A 319 18.07 1.81 13.80
N ASP A 320 17.88 1.16 12.64
CA ASP A 320 16.55 0.95 12.04
C ASP A 320 15.70 -0.06 12.81
N HIS A 321 14.39 -0.08 12.57
CA HIS A 321 13.46 -1.05 13.17
C HIS A 321 13.57 -2.44 12.57
N PHE A 322 14.12 -2.54 11.36
CA PHE A 322 14.09 -3.75 10.53
C PHE A 322 15.47 -4.28 10.17
N VAL A 323 15.49 -5.58 9.87
CA VAL A 323 16.58 -6.26 9.16
C VAL A 323 16.03 -6.94 7.91
N VAL A 324 16.88 -7.11 6.90
CA VAL A 324 16.51 -7.85 5.69
C VAL A 324 16.66 -9.34 5.96
N LYS A 325 15.57 -10.09 5.81
CA LYS A 325 15.63 -11.56 5.79
C LYS A 325 15.84 -12.01 4.36
N GLN A 326 17.02 -12.57 4.08
CA GLN A 326 17.27 -13.27 2.84
C GLN A 326 16.53 -14.61 2.88
N TRP A 327 15.80 -14.93 1.82
CA TRP A 327 15.27 -16.27 1.62
C TRP A 327 16.46 -17.20 1.34
N SER A 328 16.83 -18.01 2.32
CA SER A 328 17.80 -19.10 2.18
C SER A 328 17.18 -20.31 1.51
#